data_AF-A0A8D2B4E0-F1
#
_entry.id   AF-A0A8D2B4E0-F1
#
_cell.length_a   1.000
_cell.length_b   1.000
_cell.length_c   1.000
_cell.angle_alpha   90.00
_cell.angle_beta   90.00
_cell.angle_gamma   90.00
#
_symmetry.space_group_name_H-M   'P 1'
#
loop_
_entity.id
_entity.type
_entity.pdbx_description
1 polymer ?
#
loop_
_entity_poly.entity_id
_entity_poly.type
_entity_poly.pdbx_seq_one_letter_code
_entity_poly.pdbx_strand_id
1 'polypeptide(L)' 'MGKCRGLRTARKLHSHRQDQKWHDKECKKAHLGPALKASPFGGASHAKGIVLEKVNSAIRKCVRVQLIKNVKKERPRS' A
#
# COMPACT_ATOMS: atom_id res chain seq x y z
N MET A 1 -32.37 6.79 1.04
CA MET A 1 -32.25 8.15 1.60
C MET A 1 -31.30 8.98 0.73
N GLY A 2 -31.77 10.07 0.13
CA GLY A 2 -30.99 10.88 -0.82
C GLY A 2 -30.13 11.98 -0.16
N LYS A 3 -29.32 12.69 -0.96
CA LYS A 3 -28.51 13.83 -0.52
C LYS A 3 -29.39 15.05 -0.18
N CYS A 4 -28.99 15.85 0.80
CA CYS A 4 -29.68 17.10 1.15
C CYS A 4 -29.51 18.16 0.04
N ARG A 5 -30.59 18.83 -0.38
CA ARG A 5 -30.62 19.80 -1.51
C ARG A 5 -30.78 21.27 -1.11
N GLY A 6 -30.81 21.59 0.19
CA GLY A 6 -31.01 22.97 0.66
C GLY A 6 -29.78 23.88 0.44
N LEU A 7 -30.02 25.18 0.30
CA LEU A 7 -28.98 26.20 0.03
C LEU A 7 -27.84 26.25 1.08
N ARG A 8 -28.12 25.86 2.34
CA ARG A 8 -27.16 25.91 3.46
C ARG A 8 -26.59 24.54 3.86
N THR A 9 -26.58 23.54 2.96
CA THR A 9 -26.15 22.16 3.28
C THR A 9 -24.71 21.81 2.89
N ALA A 10 -23.93 22.78 2.40
CA ALA A 10 -22.59 22.56 1.86
C ALA A 10 -21.65 21.77 2.81
N ARG A 11 -21.63 22.11 4.10
CA ARG A 11 -20.78 21.43 5.11
C ARG A 11 -21.12 19.93 5.20
N LYS A 12 -22.40 19.59 5.28
CA LYS A 12 -22.86 18.21 5.38
C LYS A 12 -22.50 17.41 4.12
N LEU A 13 -22.66 18.01 2.94
CA LEU A 13 -22.27 17.37 1.68
C LEU A 13 -20.76 17.13 1.60
N HIS A 14 -19.95 18.08 2.07
CA HIS A 14 -18.50 17.94 2.10
C HIS A 14 -18.06 16.81 3.04
N SER A 15 -18.50 16.82 4.31
CA SER A 15 -18.19 15.77 5.29
C SER A 15 -18.62 14.40 4.79
N HIS A 16 -19.85 14.29 4.28
CA HIS A 16 -20.34 13.03 3.73
C HIS A 16 -19.48 12.54 2.56
N ARG A 17 -19.01 13.43 1.68
CA ARG A 17 -18.10 13.04 0.59
C ARG A 17 -16.75 12.56 1.10
N GLN A 18 -16.20 13.17 2.16
CA GLN A 18 -14.95 12.72 2.78
C GLN A 18 -15.11 11.32 3.38
N ASP A 19 -16.19 11.06 4.10
CA ASP A 19 -16.49 9.73 4.66
C ASP A 19 -16.62 8.68 3.55
N GLN A 20 -17.34 9.02 2.46
CA GLN A 20 -17.48 8.14 1.30
C GLN A 20 -16.15 7.88 0.59
N LYS A 21 -15.22 8.84 0.56
CA LYS A 21 -13.87 8.63 -0.01
C LYS A 21 -13.07 7.59 0.78
N TRP A 22 -13.25 7.47 2.10
CA TRP A 22 -12.55 6.46 2.89
C TRP A 22 -13.04 5.02 2.65
N HIS A 23 -14.25 4.86 2.10
CA HIS A 23 -14.76 3.58 1.65
C HIS A 23 -14.21 3.15 0.28
N ASP A 24 -13.67 4.08 -0.50
CA ASP A 24 -12.97 3.75 -1.73
C ASP A 24 -11.57 3.16 -1.44
N LYS A 25 -11.30 1.99 -2.02
CA LYS A 25 -10.09 1.21 -1.78
C LYS A 25 -8.84 1.93 -2.30
N GLU A 26 -8.95 2.62 -3.43
CA GLU A 26 -7.82 3.34 -4.03
C GLU A 26 -7.47 4.58 -3.21
N CYS A 27 -8.48 5.39 -2.86
CA CYS A 27 -8.31 6.51 -1.95
C CYS A 27 -7.69 6.06 -0.61
N LYS A 28 -8.19 4.97 -0.02
CA LYS A 28 -7.65 4.41 1.21
C LYS A 28 -6.20 3.93 1.06
N LYS A 29 -5.85 3.28 -0.05
CA LYS A 29 -4.48 2.80 -0.33
C LYS A 29 -3.49 3.95 -0.51
N ALA A 30 -3.90 5.04 -1.15
CA ALA A 30 -3.05 6.22 -1.34
C ALA A 30 -2.81 6.97 -0.03
N HIS A 31 -3.85 7.17 0.78
CA HIS A 31 -3.78 8.07 1.94
C HIS A 31 -3.35 7.37 3.25
N LEU A 32 -3.55 6.06 3.40
CA LEU A 32 -3.12 5.34 4.61
C LEU A 32 -1.63 4.91 4.60
N GLY A 33 -0.90 5.19 3.53
CA GLY A 33 0.51 4.83 3.40
C GLY A 33 0.89 3.33 3.33
N PRO A 34 0.02 2.34 3.05
CA PRO A 34 0.46 0.94 2.90
C PRO A 34 1.50 0.76 1.78
N ALA A 35 1.46 1.60 0.74
CA ALA A 35 2.46 1.60 -0.32
C ALA A 35 3.87 1.97 0.15
N LEU A 36 3.99 2.76 1.22
CA LEU A 36 5.27 3.17 1.79
C LEU A 36 5.73 2.24 2.91
N LYS A 37 4.80 1.81 3.77
CA LYS A 37 5.12 1.02 4.97
C LYS A 37 5.18 -0.49 4.74
N ALA A 38 4.26 -1.04 3.95
CA ALA A 38 4.09 -2.49 3.80
C ALA A 38 4.63 -3.03 2.47
N SER A 39 4.77 -2.17 1.45
CA SER A 39 5.35 -2.59 0.17
C SER A 39 6.85 -2.90 0.34
N PRO A 40 7.34 -4.04 -0.15
CA PRO A 40 8.78 -4.33 -0.15
C PRO A 40 9.57 -3.30 -0.98
N PHE A 41 8.92 -2.65 -1.95
CA PHE A 41 9.51 -1.58 -2.73
C PHE A 41 9.41 -0.19 -2.10
N GLY A 42 8.66 -0.03 -1.01
CA GLY A 42 8.52 1.27 -0.31
C GLY A 42 8.07 2.43 -1.20
N GLY A 43 7.23 2.16 -2.20
CA GLY A 43 6.73 3.17 -3.16
C GLY A 43 7.58 3.38 -4.42
N ALA A 44 8.72 2.69 -4.57
CA ALA A 44 9.53 2.76 -5.79
C ALA A 44 9.02 1.80 -6.90
N SER A 45 9.29 2.13 -8.16
CA SER A 45 8.95 1.29 -9.31
C SER A 45 9.79 0.01 -9.39
N HIS A 46 11.06 0.07 -8.99
CA HIS A 46 12.03 -1.03 -9.07
C HIS A 46 12.92 -1.05 -7.82
N ALA A 47 13.59 -2.18 -7.56
CA ALA A 47 14.63 -2.25 -6.55
C ALA A 47 15.74 -3.22 -6.94
N LYS A 48 16.94 -2.92 -6.43
CA LYS A 48 18.11 -3.78 -6.53
C LYS A 48 18.12 -4.78 -5.36
N GLY A 49 18.50 -6.02 -5.63
CA GLY A 49 18.54 -7.07 -4.63
C GLY A 49 19.63 -8.11 -4.92
N ILE A 50 19.95 -8.88 -3.89
CA ILE A 50 20.92 -9.97 -3.92
C ILE A 50 20.15 -11.29 -3.95
N VAL A 51 20.58 -12.21 -4.81
CA VAL A 51 20.00 -13.55 -4.92
C VAL A 51 20.45 -14.40 -3.73
N LEU A 52 19.50 -15.03 -3.05
CA LEU A 52 19.79 -15.96 -1.94
C LEU A 52 19.77 -17.41 -2.43
N GLU A 53 18.63 -17.85 -2.96
CA GLU A 53 18.46 -19.23 -3.39
C GLU A 53 17.49 -19.32 -4.57
N LYS A 54 17.63 -20.41 -5.33
CA LYS A 54 16.73 -20.76 -6.41
C LYS A 54 15.55 -21.55 -5.85
N VAL A 55 14.33 -21.10 -6.13
CA VAL A 55 13.12 -21.84 -5.76
C VAL A 55 12.68 -22.60 -7.01
N ASN A 56 12.87 -23.91 -6.99
CA ASN A 56 12.52 -24.78 -8.12
C ASN A 56 11.05 -25.21 -7.96
N SER A 57 10.16 -24.57 -8.72
CA SER A 57 8.86 -25.14 -9.06
C SER A 57 9.01 -25.95 -10.35
N ALA A 58 8.33 -27.10 -10.46
CA ALA A 58 8.43 -28.03 -11.59
C ALA A 58 8.16 -27.37 -12.97
N ILE A 59 7.56 -26.17 -13.00
CA ILE A 59 7.17 -25.48 -14.23
C ILE A 59 7.64 -24.02 -14.24
N ARG A 60 7.64 -23.30 -13.09
CA ARG A 60 8.04 -21.89 -13.02
C ARG A 60 9.37 -21.75 -12.27
N LYS A 61 10.42 -21.36 -13.01
CA LYS A 61 11.74 -21.05 -12.44
C LYS A 61 11.66 -19.69 -11.73
N CYS A 62 11.87 -19.66 -10.41
CA CYS A 62 11.92 -18.42 -9.62
C CYS A 62 13.12 -18.39 -8.67
N VAL A 63 13.40 -17.20 -8.14
CA VAL A 63 14.57 -16.92 -7.30
C VAL A 63 14.13 -16.07 -6.10
N ARG A 64 14.61 -16.39 -4.90
CA ARG A 64 14.43 -15.55 -3.72
C ARG A 64 15.48 -14.44 -3.71
N VAL A 65 15.03 -13.20 -3.60
CA VAL A 65 15.87 -12.00 -3.66
C VAL A 65 15.67 -11.16 -2.41
N GLN A 66 16.76 -10.78 -1.76
CA GLN A 66 16.77 -9.82 -0.66
C GLN A 66 17.07 -8.42 -1.21
N LEU A 67 16.18 -7.46 -0.96
CA LEU A 67 16.36 -6.08 -1.44
C LEU A 67 17.46 -5.35 -0.65
N ILE A 68 18.40 -4.71 -1.34
CA ILE A 68 19.56 -4.03 -0.72
C ILE A 68 19.12 -2.94 0.25
N LYS A 69 18.08 -2.18 -0.12
CA LYS A 69 17.51 -1.11 0.73
C LYS A 69 16.93 -1.60 2.06
N ASN A 70 16.63 -2.89 2.19
CA ASN A 70 16.10 -3.51 3.40
C ASN A 70 17.17 -4.30 4.18
N VAL A 71 18.45 -4.23 3.79
CA VAL A 71 19.56 -4.97 4.44
C VAL A 71 19.92 -4.41 5.82
N LYS A 72 19.36 -3.27 6.24
CA LYS A 72 19.33 -2.86 7.66
C LYS A 72 18.36 -3.77 8.44
N LYS A 73 18.87 -4.97 8.73
CA LYS A 73 18.47 -5.98 9.71
C LYS A 73 17.44 -5.47 10.72
N GLU A 74 16.23 -6.03 10.66
CA GLU A 74 15.42 -6.19 11.86
C GLU A 74 16.29 -6.93 12.87
N ARG A 75 16.62 -6.26 13.97
CA ARG A 75 17.17 -6.95 15.15
C ARG A 75 16.17 -8.04 15.54
N PRO A 76 16.63 -9.24 15.96
CA PRO A 76 15.72 -10.20 16.56
C PRO A 76 15.04 -9.49 17.72
N ARG A 77 13.70 -9.43 17.71
CA ARG A 77 12.97 -9.10 18.94
C ARG A 77 13.25 -10.27 19.87
N SER A 78 14.18 -10.06 20.81
CA SER A 78 14.25 -10.81 22.07
C SER A 78 12.93 -10.70 22.79
#